data_AF-A0A7D5TDJ2-F1
#
_entry.id   AF-A0A7D5TDJ2-F1
#
_cell.length_a   1.000
_cell.length_b   1.000
_cell.length_c   1.000
_cell.angle_alpha   90.00
_cell.angle_beta   90.00
_cell.angle_gamma   90.00
#
_symmetry.space_group_name_H-M   'P 1'
#
loop_
_entity.id
_entity.type
_entity.pdbx_description
1 polymer ?
#
loop_
_entity_poly.entity_id
_entity_poly.type
_entity_poly.pdbx_seq_one_letter_code
_entity_poly.pdbx_strand_id
1 'polypeptide(L)'
;MSDFEDRIEKIAEEIKETSVAASRAEDSGDTIEAGKKYKQIGVLADQGLKLLVEHEASRSRIDDWRKYKQEHNEHGTKLLKNGESDVEPDPFRLDVLTPNFAVIVKDGDSEPETFKGAVDPSTGEPELDENPAWEPNVSVAGLGPTGAKTVEMIETGTSAQIYTSPRPNDVADSDFLFISCDFREPGVEKQAFDLLETAGDDTCTVLFSEGPTENLKDLIDHTNLFFPVAVAEGDPRWFLSATIADLFEAMLRPTLRELGKGDILSVTGENRLGRLFIDDLADTSELGNLTPGFEDETVDAKLLFVCYDGPYPAPDVERTIREYDRPDDAAYLWDPRTHSRYQGRAHIKRIEVSDTDRETMVRLLRGGRDSTER
;
A
#
# COMPACT_ATOMS: atom_id res chain seq x y z
N MET A 1 -8.44 -4.63 21.74
CA MET A 1 -7.67 -3.37 21.61
C MET A 1 -6.98 -3.12 22.93
N SER A 2 -5.67 -2.90 22.88
CA SER A 2 -4.87 -2.61 24.06
C SER A 2 -5.08 -1.15 24.50
N ASP A 3 -4.94 -0.83 25.80
CA ASP A 3 -5.01 0.55 26.34
C ASP A 3 -4.07 1.52 25.59
N PHE A 4 -2.98 1.00 25.03
CA PHE A 4 -2.01 1.72 24.23
C PHE A 4 -2.58 2.22 22.90
N GLU A 5 -3.27 1.35 22.15
CA GLU A 5 -3.87 1.68 20.85
C GLU A 5 -4.89 2.80 20.96
N ASP A 6 -5.81 2.69 21.92
CA ASP A 6 -6.85 3.69 22.15
C ASP A 6 -6.27 5.06 22.50
N ARG A 7 -5.15 5.08 23.22
CA ARG A 7 -4.49 6.31 23.67
C ARG A 7 -3.72 6.99 22.55
N ILE A 8 -3.04 6.23 21.69
CA ILE A 8 -2.28 6.82 20.57
C ILE A 8 -3.20 7.26 19.43
N GLU A 9 -4.30 6.53 19.17
CA GLU A 9 -5.34 6.92 18.21
C GLU A 9 -5.98 8.26 18.59
N LYS A 10 -6.36 8.40 19.87
CA LYS A 10 -6.90 9.67 20.38
C LYS A 10 -5.92 10.83 20.20
N ILE A 11 -4.63 10.63 20.47
CA ILE A 11 -3.61 11.66 20.27
C ILE A 11 -3.48 12.03 18.80
N ALA A 12 -3.52 11.05 17.89
CA ALA A 12 -3.45 11.28 16.46
C ALA A 12 -4.64 12.08 15.94
N GLU A 13 -5.86 11.77 16.38
CA GLU A 13 -7.08 12.51 16.03
C GLU A 13 -6.99 13.96 16.51
N GLU A 14 -6.58 14.18 17.77
CA GLU A 14 -6.39 15.53 18.31
C GLU A 14 -5.31 16.32 17.54
N ILE A 15 -4.23 15.67 17.08
CA ILE A 15 -3.21 16.31 16.24
C ILE A 15 -3.80 16.71 14.89
N LYS A 16 -4.56 15.83 14.24
CA LYS A 16 -5.19 16.08 12.94
C LYS A 16 -6.13 17.29 13.00
N GLU A 17 -7.04 17.31 13.98
CA GLU A 17 -7.97 18.42 14.17
C GLU A 17 -7.23 19.73 14.47
N THR A 18 -6.20 19.68 15.32
CA THR A 18 -5.41 20.86 15.68
C THR A 18 -4.61 21.38 14.48
N SER A 19 -4.11 20.50 13.61
CA SER A 19 -3.37 20.85 12.40
C SER A 19 -4.25 21.58 11.38
N VAL A 20 -5.46 21.07 11.13
CA VAL A 20 -6.44 21.74 10.26
C VAL A 20 -6.78 23.13 10.81
N ALA A 21 -6.98 23.24 12.13
CA ALA A 21 -7.28 24.51 12.76
C ALA A 21 -6.09 25.48 12.74
N ALA A 22 -4.84 24.99 12.80
CA ALA A 22 -3.63 25.79 12.71
C ALA A 22 -3.48 26.39 11.30
N SER A 23 -3.57 25.55 10.27
CA SER A 23 -3.49 25.98 8.87
C SER A 23 -4.58 27.00 8.52
N ARG A 24 -5.84 26.77 8.93
CA ARG A 24 -6.92 27.75 8.73
C ARG A 24 -6.65 29.10 9.39
N ALA A 25 -6.05 29.09 10.58
CA ALA A 25 -5.71 30.32 11.28
C ALA A 25 -4.59 31.07 10.53
N GLU A 26 -3.57 30.35 10.05
CA GLU A 26 -2.47 30.92 9.28
C GLU A 26 -2.92 31.49 7.94
N ASP A 27 -3.75 30.75 7.18
CA ASP A 27 -4.35 31.19 5.92
C ASP A 27 -5.22 32.46 6.09
N SER A 28 -5.84 32.61 7.26
CA SER A 28 -6.63 33.79 7.61
C SER A 28 -5.79 34.98 8.11
N GLY A 29 -4.48 34.80 8.27
CA GLY A 29 -3.54 35.80 8.80
C GLY A 29 -3.52 35.92 10.33
N ASP A 30 -4.21 35.03 11.07
CA ASP A 30 -4.16 34.97 12.54
C ASP A 30 -2.96 34.13 13.01
N THR A 31 -1.77 34.73 12.87
CA THR A 31 -0.49 34.08 13.16
C THR A 31 -0.29 33.79 14.65
N ILE A 32 -0.99 34.50 15.53
CA ILE A 32 -0.98 34.24 16.98
C ILE A 32 -1.75 32.95 17.29
N GLU A 33 -2.95 32.80 16.73
CA GLU A 33 -3.75 31.59 16.94
C GLU A 33 -3.11 30.37 16.25
N ALA A 34 -2.61 30.53 15.02
CA ALA A 34 -1.83 29.50 14.33
C ALA A 34 -0.63 29.04 15.16
N GLY A 35 0.18 29.99 15.65
CA GLY A 35 1.36 29.68 16.45
C GLY A 35 1.06 28.95 17.76
N LYS A 36 -0.07 29.25 18.43
CA LYS A 36 -0.53 28.49 19.61
C LYS A 36 -0.92 27.06 19.25
N LYS A 37 -1.61 26.85 18.13
CA LYS A 37 -2.05 25.52 17.68
C LYS A 37 -0.86 24.65 17.25
N TYR A 38 0.12 25.20 16.54
CA TYR A 38 1.37 24.50 16.23
C TYR A 38 2.15 24.09 17.49
N LYS A 39 2.16 24.94 18.52
CA LYS A 39 2.70 24.57 19.84
C LYS A 39 1.91 23.44 20.52
N GLN A 40 0.58 23.46 20.41
CA GLN A 40 -0.28 22.41 20.95
C GLN A 40 -0.02 21.05 20.24
N ILE A 41 0.18 21.05 18.93
CA ILE A 41 0.61 19.85 18.18
C ILE A 41 1.93 19.31 18.74
N GLY A 42 2.91 20.19 19.02
CA GLY A 42 4.16 19.79 19.66
C GLY A 42 4.00 19.17 21.06
N VAL A 43 2.95 19.54 21.81
CA VAL A 43 2.62 18.93 23.12
C VAL A 43 1.98 17.55 22.92
N LEU A 44 1.05 17.41 21.97
CA LEU A 44 0.42 16.13 21.64
C LEU A 44 1.45 15.13 21.09
N ALA A 45 2.37 15.59 20.24
CA ALA A 45 3.48 14.79 19.75
C ALA A 45 4.39 14.29 20.89
N ASP A 46 4.62 15.10 21.95
CA ASP A 46 5.36 14.66 23.14
C ASP A 46 4.61 13.57 23.94
N GLN A 47 3.27 13.61 23.96
CA GLN A 47 2.47 12.58 24.60
C GLN A 47 2.55 11.26 23.83
N GLY A 48 2.43 11.30 22.50
CA GLY A 48 2.59 10.11 21.67
C GLY A 48 4.00 9.53 21.73
N LEU A 49 5.03 10.39 21.76
CA LEU A 49 6.42 9.96 21.95
C LEU A 49 6.63 9.19 23.27
N LYS A 50 6.00 9.62 24.37
CA LYS A 50 6.10 8.90 25.66
C LYS A 50 5.49 7.51 25.56
N LEU A 51 4.31 7.39 24.94
CA LEU A 51 3.65 6.11 24.72
C LEU A 51 4.52 5.17 23.88
N LEU A 52 5.12 5.67 22.80
CA LEU A 52 6.01 4.89 21.92
C LEU A 52 7.25 4.38 22.66
N VAL A 53 7.84 5.21 23.53
CA VAL A 53 8.99 4.81 24.35
C VAL A 53 8.58 3.79 25.42
N GLU A 54 7.43 3.97 26.06
CA GLU A 54 6.89 3.05 27.08
C GLU A 54 6.61 1.65 26.51
N HIS A 55 6.29 1.55 25.23
CA HIS A 55 5.95 0.30 24.54
C HIS A 55 7.05 -0.19 23.59
N GLU A 56 8.30 0.26 23.82
CA GLU A 56 9.50 -0.22 23.11
C GLU A 56 9.39 -0.17 21.57
N ALA A 57 8.71 0.86 21.04
CA ALA A 57 8.62 1.07 19.60
C ALA A 57 10.01 1.24 18.95
N SER A 58 10.11 0.98 17.64
CA SER A 58 11.36 1.06 16.90
C SER A 58 12.03 2.44 17.02
N ARG A 59 13.37 2.44 16.97
CA ARG A 59 14.17 3.66 17.15
C ARG A 59 13.91 4.71 16.06
N SER A 60 13.75 4.28 14.81
CA SER A 60 13.40 5.16 13.69
C SER A 60 12.10 5.92 13.98
N ARG A 61 11.06 5.21 14.44
CA ARG A 61 9.75 5.78 14.76
C ARG A 61 9.79 6.80 15.89
N ILE A 62 10.58 6.53 16.93
CA ILE A 62 10.82 7.48 18.02
C ILE A 62 11.51 8.75 17.48
N ASP A 63 12.41 8.62 16.51
CA ASP A 63 13.13 9.74 15.90
C ASP A 63 12.21 10.56 14.97
N ASP A 64 11.28 9.94 14.24
CA ASP A 64 10.28 10.63 13.42
C ASP A 64 9.35 11.51 14.27
N TRP A 65 8.82 10.98 15.38
CA TRP A 65 7.97 11.75 16.29
C TRP A 65 8.75 12.88 16.99
N ARG A 66 10.05 12.70 17.25
CA ARG A 66 10.93 13.77 17.75
C ARG A 66 11.10 14.88 16.73
N LYS A 67 11.36 14.53 15.47
CA LYS A 67 11.49 15.48 14.36
C LYS A 67 10.18 16.27 14.18
N TYR A 68 9.06 15.56 14.05
CA TYR A 68 7.72 16.15 13.91
C TYR A 68 7.40 17.13 15.05
N LYS A 69 7.64 16.71 16.31
CA LYS A 69 7.51 17.58 17.49
C LYS A 69 8.39 18.81 17.41
N GLN A 70 9.64 18.68 16.98
CA GLN A 70 10.59 19.78 16.92
C GLN A 70 10.16 20.83 15.89
N GLU A 71 9.80 20.40 14.69
CA GLU A 71 9.39 21.29 13.59
C GLU A 71 8.14 22.10 13.96
N HIS A 72 7.10 21.43 14.49
CA HIS A 72 5.87 22.10 14.93
C HIS A 72 6.12 23.08 16.08
N ASN A 73 7.00 22.73 17.02
CA ASN A 73 7.39 23.63 18.09
C ASN A 73 8.17 24.85 17.59
N GLU A 74 9.06 24.65 16.62
CA GLU A 74 9.87 25.72 16.03
C GLU A 74 9.00 26.67 15.19
N HIS A 75 8.21 26.12 14.27
CA HIS A 75 7.27 26.86 13.44
C HIS A 75 6.29 27.68 14.30
N GLY A 76 5.66 27.05 15.30
CA GLY A 76 4.77 27.75 16.23
C GLY A 76 5.48 28.84 17.05
N THR A 77 6.75 28.65 17.42
CA THR A 77 7.53 29.72 18.10
C THR A 77 7.79 30.91 17.19
N LYS A 78 8.12 30.65 15.92
CA LYS A 78 8.43 31.68 14.93
C LYS A 78 7.19 32.49 14.59
N LEU A 79 6.04 31.84 14.36
CA LEU A 79 4.76 32.53 14.20
C LEU A 79 4.40 33.42 15.40
N LEU A 80 4.53 32.91 16.64
CA LEU A 80 4.22 33.69 17.85
C LEU A 80 5.15 34.90 18.05
N LYS A 81 6.40 34.81 17.60
CA LYS A 81 7.42 35.84 17.85
C LYS A 81 7.52 36.87 16.72
N ASN A 82 7.44 36.40 15.48
CA ASN A 82 7.78 37.16 14.29
C ASN A 82 6.57 37.37 13.37
N GLY A 83 5.45 36.65 13.59
CA GLY A 83 4.30 36.66 12.69
C GLY A 83 4.51 35.88 11.40
N GLU A 84 5.69 35.29 11.19
CA GLU A 84 6.07 34.52 10.01
C GLU A 84 7.02 33.39 10.44
N SER A 85 7.05 32.31 9.65
CA SER A 85 7.93 31.16 9.86
C SER A 85 8.54 30.70 8.53
N ASP A 86 9.84 30.40 8.55
CA ASP A 86 10.61 29.79 7.46
C ASP A 86 10.71 28.25 7.59
N VAL A 87 10.09 27.70 8.64
CA VAL A 87 9.98 26.25 8.85
C VAL A 87 8.67 25.81 8.25
N GLU A 88 8.70 24.81 7.38
CA GLU A 88 7.50 24.20 6.81
C GLU A 88 7.32 22.84 7.51
N PRO A 89 6.50 22.75 8.58
CA PRO A 89 6.34 21.51 9.31
C PRO A 89 5.68 20.46 8.43
N ASP A 90 6.21 19.23 8.46
CA ASP A 90 5.64 18.11 7.71
C ASP A 90 4.16 17.94 8.08
N PRO A 91 3.23 17.81 7.11
CA PRO A 91 1.82 17.60 7.41
C PRO A 91 1.64 16.29 8.19
N PHE A 92 0.67 16.26 9.11
CA PHE A 92 0.40 15.06 9.89
C PHE A 92 -0.01 13.89 8.99
N ARG A 93 0.95 13.02 8.69
CA ARG A 93 0.82 11.79 7.93
C ARG A 93 0.66 10.63 8.90
N LEU A 94 -0.58 10.25 9.16
CA LEU A 94 -0.88 9.16 10.08
C LEU A 94 -0.30 7.83 9.58
N ASP A 95 -0.27 7.64 8.27
CA ASP A 95 0.42 6.56 7.57
C ASP A 95 1.93 6.49 7.86
N VAL A 96 2.61 7.64 8.02
CA VAL A 96 4.06 7.72 8.28
C VAL A 96 4.39 7.62 9.76
N LEU A 97 3.59 8.29 10.61
CA LEU A 97 3.87 8.38 12.05
C LEU A 97 3.26 7.20 12.82
N THR A 98 2.32 6.49 12.19
CA THR A 98 1.69 5.29 12.73
C THR A 98 1.46 4.23 11.66
N PRO A 99 2.50 3.59 11.11
CA PRO A 99 2.32 2.51 10.12
C PRO A 99 1.58 1.28 10.68
N ASN A 100 1.43 1.15 12.01
CA ASN A 100 0.57 0.12 12.64
C ASN A 100 -0.88 0.60 12.89
N PHE A 101 -1.25 1.81 12.46
CA PHE A 101 -2.59 2.37 12.61
C PHE A 101 -3.12 2.78 11.25
N ALA A 102 -3.45 1.78 10.43
CA ALA A 102 -4.64 1.91 9.61
C ALA A 102 -5.79 2.24 10.58
N VAL A 103 -6.28 3.47 10.52
CA VAL A 103 -7.36 3.98 11.35
C VAL A 103 -8.58 3.10 11.12
N ILE A 104 -8.88 2.21 12.07
CA ILE A 104 -10.27 1.88 12.34
C ILE A 104 -10.81 3.15 12.97
N VAL A 105 -11.54 3.97 12.20
CA VAL A 105 -12.41 4.96 12.82
C VAL A 105 -13.34 4.14 13.70
N LYS A 106 -13.18 4.24 15.02
CA LYS A 106 -14.21 3.75 15.93
C LYS A 106 -15.48 4.51 15.62
N ASP A 107 -16.36 3.87 14.86
CA ASP A 107 -17.79 4.16 14.87
C ASP A 107 -18.27 4.01 16.31
N GLY A 108 -18.21 5.11 17.06
CA GLY A 108 -18.73 5.18 18.41
C GLY A 108 -20.25 5.19 18.34
N ASP A 109 -20.89 4.07 18.70
CA ASP A 109 -22.33 3.92 19.01
C ASP A 109 -23.34 4.58 18.04
N SER A 110 -22.93 5.02 16.86
CA SER A 110 -23.82 5.28 15.75
C SER A 110 -24.22 3.93 15.18
N GLU A 111 -25.53 3.66 15.11
CA GLU A 111 -26.05 2.60 14.25
C GLU A 111 -25.29 2.66 12.91
N PRO A 112 -24.87 1.52 12.33
CA PRO A 112 -24.06 1.50 11.13
C PRO A 112 -24.68 2.48 10.13
N GLU A 113 -24.00 3.60 9.88
CA GLU A 113 -24.43 4.50 8.84
C GLU A 113 -24.21 3.72 7.56
N THR A 114 -25.29 3.06 7.13
CA THR A 114 -25.48 2.68 5.75
C THR A 114 -25.41 3.97 4.97
N PHE A 115 -24.20 4.35 4.56
CA PHE A 115 -24.02 5.24 3.44
C PHE A 115 -24.67 4.52 2.28
N LYS A 116 -25.92 4.89 2.02
CA LYS A 116 -26.56 4.68 0.73
C LYS A 116 -25.77 5.55 -0.23
N GLY A 117 -24.69 4.99 -0.79
CA GLY A 117 -24.21 5.46 -2.09
C GLY A 117 -25.44 5.55 -2.97
N ALA A 118 -25.67 6.70 -3.58
CA ALA A 118 -26.76 6.84 -4.52
C ALA A 118 -26.55 5.78 -5.60
N VAL A 119 -27.48 4.86 -5.74
CA VAL A 119 -27.37 3.81 -6.74
C VAL A 119 -27.81 4.44 -8.05
N ASP A 120 -27.03 4.34 -9.12
CA ASP A 120 -27.49 4.74 -10.45
C ASP A 120 -28.80 3.99 -10.73
N PRO A 121 -29.95 4.68 -10.85
CA PRO A 121 -31.25 4.04 -10.99
C PRO A 121 -31.39 3.21 -12.28
N SER A 122 -30.48 3.38 -13.24
CA SER A 122 -30.45 2.70 -14.53
C SER A 122 -29.58 1.44 -14.54
N THR A 123 -28.54 1.37 -13.70
CA THR A 123 -27.59 0.22 -13.66
C THR A 123 -27.65 -0.58 -12.37
N GLY A 124 -28.09 0.01 -11.25
CA GLY A 124 -28.08 -0.65 -9.95
C GLY A 124 -26.70 -0.64 -9.26
N GLU A 125 -25.74 0.13 -9.78
CA GLU A 125 -24.39 0.25 -9.24
C GLU A 125 -24.25 1.43 -8.26
N PRO A 126 -23.42 1.34 -7.21
CA PRO A 126 -23.18 2.45 -6.28
C PRO A 126 -22.47 3.61 -7.00
N GLU A 127 -23.01 4.84 -6.93
CA GLU A 127 -22.32 6.07 -7.34
C GLU A 127 -21.11 6.28 -6.43
N LEU A 128 -19.94 6.31 -7.06
CA LEU A 128 -18.65 6.48 -6.42
C LEU A 128 -18.34 7.97 -6.36
N ASP A 129 -17.83 8.45 -5.21
CA ASP A 129 -17.45 9.85 -5.00
C ASP A 129 -16.60 10.35 -6.17
N GLU A 130 -17.03 11.39 -6.89
CA GLU A 130 -16.68 11.61 -8.30
C GLU A 130 -15.41 12.44 -8.57
N ASN A 131 -14.81 13.16 -7.61
CA ASN A 131 -13.47 13.77 -7.84
C ASN A 131 -12.46 13.63 -6.68
N PRO A 132 -11.30 12.93 -6.83
CA PRO A 132 -10.28 12.88 -5.78
C PRO A 132 -9.40 14.12 -5.90
N ALA A 133 -8.77 14.53 -4.80
CA ALA A 133 -7.83 15.65 -4.83
C ALA A 133 -6.61 15.39 -5.76
N TRP A 134 -6.29 14.12 -6.03
CA TRP A 134 -5.22 13.67 -6.92
C TRP A 134 -5.34 12.17 -7.20
N GLU A 135 -5.14 11.75 -8.46
CA GLU A 135 -5.11 10.35 -8.94
C GLU A 135 -3.68 10.02 -9.39
N PRO A 136 -3.09 8.89 -8.94
CA PRO A 136 -1.71 8.55 -9.29
C PRO A 136 -1.58 8.16 -10.76
N ASN A 137 -0.48 8.55 -11.40
CA ASN A 137 -0.08 8.05 -12.70
C ASN A 137 0.51 6.65 -12.55
N VAL A 138 -0.23 5.63 -12.97
CA VAL A 138 0.18 4.23 -12.86
C VAL A 138 0.62 3.70 -14.22
N SER A 139 1.81 3.10 -14.26
CA SER A 139 2.31 2.36 -15.41
C SER A 139 2.56 0.89 -15.07
N VAL A 140 2.19 0.02 -16.01
CA VAL A 140 2.36 -1.43 -15.90
C VAL A 140 3.18 -1.91 -17.09
N ALA A 141 4.31 -2.55 -16.83
CA ALA A 141 5.30 -2.95 -17.82
C ALA A 141 5.47 -4.47 -17.83
N GLY A 142 5.18 -5.10 -18.97
CA GLY A 142 5.50 -6.49 -19.25
C GLY A 142 6.81 -6.59 -20.02
N LEU A 143 7.83 -7.20 -19.43
CA LEU A 143 9.15 -7.37 -20.05
C LEU A 143 9.36 -8.79 -20.57
N GLY A 144 9.89 -8.86 -21.79
CA GLY A 144 10.06 -10.11 -22.51
C GLY A 144 8.74 -10.82 -22.87
N PRO A 145 8.79 -11.96 -23.57
CA PRO A 145 7.60 -12.72 -23.91
C PRO A 145 6.72 -13.07 -22.71
N THR A 146 7.32 -13.41 -21.56
CA THR A 146 6.58 -13.87 -20.39
C THR A 146 5.88 -12.71 -19.67
N GLY A 147 6.59 -11.60 -19.43
CA GLY A 147 5.99 -10.40 -18.86
C GLY A 147 4.92 -9.78 -19.76
N ALA A 148 5.17 -9.71 -21.07
CA ALA A 148 4.20 -9.22 -22.05
C ALA A 148 2.89 -10.01 -22.03
N LYS A 149 2.97 -11.35 -22.02
CA LYS A 149 1.79 -12.22 -21.89
C LYS A 149 1.03 -11.96 -20.58
N THR A 150 1.73 -11.76 -19.46
CA THR A 150 1.07 -11.49 -18.16
C THR A 150 0.28 -10.19 -18.22
N VAL A 151 0.89 -9.10 -18.71
CA VAL A 151 0.22 -7.79 -18.70
C VAL A 151 -0.84 -7.65 -19.81
N GLU A 152 -0.71 -8.39 -20.91
CA GLU A 152 -1.74 -8.46 -21.97
C GLU A 152 -3.05 -9.11 -21.46
N MET A 153 -2.97 -9.95 -20.44
CA MET A 153 -4.15 -10.55 -19.79
C MET A 153 -4.85 -9.59 -18.81
N ILE A 154 -4.33 -8.37 -18.59
CA ILE A 154 -4.95 -7.43 -17.67
C ILE A 154 -6.18 -6.85 -18.34
N GLU A 155 -7.35 -7.27 -17.86
CA GLU A 155 -8.63 -6.66 -18.18
C GLU A 155 -8.93 -5.61 -17.11
N THR A 156 -8.80 -4.32 -17.45
CA THR A 156 -9.11 -3.20 -16.55
C THR A 156 -9.95 -2.13 -17.25
N GLY A 157 -10.82 -1.46 -16.49
CA GLY A 157 -11.55 -0.27 -16.94
C GLY A 157 -10.90 1.05 -16.53
N THR A 158 -9.74 1.01 -15.85
CA THR A 158 -9.10 2.20 -15.26
C THR A 158 -8.10 2.88 -16.19
N SER A 159 -7.57 4.02 -15.75
CA SER A 159 -6.65 4.91 -16.48
C SER A 159 -5.18 4.42 -16.52
N ALA A 160 -4.87 3.25 -15.97
CA ALA A 160 -3.51 2.71 -15.93
C ALA A 160 -2.90 2.52 -17.33
N GLN A 161 -1.63 2.87 -17.48
CA GLN A 161 -0.89 2.75 -18.73
C GLN A 161 -0.20 1.38 -18.82
N ILE A 162 -0.70 0.49 -19.68
CA ILE A 162 -0.21 -0.89 -19.79
C ILE A 162 0.65 -1.06 -21.06
N TYR A 163 1.89 -1.51 -20.88
CA TYR A 163 2.90 -1.66 -21.93
C TYR A 163 3.40 -3.10 -22.02
N THR A 164 3.21 -3.74 -23.19
CA THR A 164 3.76 -5.07 -23.51
C THR A 164 5.16 -5.02 -24.13
N SER A 165 5.61 -3.83 -24.53
CA SER A 165 6.96 -3.57 -25.03
C SER A 165 7.38 -2.14 -24.64
N PRO A 166 7.57 -1.90 -23.33
CA PRO A 166 7.86 -0.56 -22.83
C PRO A 166 9.23 -0.06 -23.30
N ARG A 167 9.33 1.25 -23.50
CA ARG A 167 10.59 1.97 -23.60
C ARG A 167 10.82 2.73 -22.30
N PRO A 168 12.07 3.06 -21.95
CA PRO A 168 12.38 3.76 -20.70
C PRO A 168 11.53 5.02 -20.46
N ASN A 169 11.40 5.87 -21.49
CA ASN A 169 10.62 7.11 -21.37
C ASN A 169 9.10 6.91 -21.24
N ASP A 170 8.59 5.68 -21.44
CA ASP A 170 7.16 5.42 -21.30
C ASP A 170 6.74 5.38 -19.80
N VAL A 171 7.69 5.31 -18.85
CA VAL A 171 7.45 5.22 -17.40
C VAL A 171 8.11 6.34 -16.58
N ALA A 172 8.67 7.35 -17.23
CA ALA A 172 9.46 8.40 -16.58
C ALA A 172 8.65 9.31 -15.63
N ASP A 173 7.34 9.45 -15.88
CA ASP A 173 6.45 10.31 -15.11
C ASP A 173 5.51 9.50 -14.19
N SER A 174 5.82 8.22 -13.95
CA SER A 174 4.95 7.31 -13.19
C SER A 174 5.10 7.54 -11.68
N ASP A 175 3.97 7.64 -10.98
CA ASP A 175 3.95 7.59 -9.51
C ASP A 175 4.10 6.15 -9.02
N PHE A 176 3.53 5.20 -9.78
CA PHE A 176 3.66 3.77 -9.55
C PHE A 176 4.07 3.04 -10.81
N LEU A 177 5.06 2.15 -10.67
CA LEU A 177 5.53 1.29 -11.74
C LEU A 177 5.41 -0.19 -11.32
N PHE A 178 4.53 -0.92 -11.99
CA PHE A 178 4.41 -2.36 -11.85
C PHE A 178 5.19 -3.05 -12.97
N ILE A 179 6.12 -3.94 -12.63
CA ILE A 179 6.92 -4.68 -13.61
C ILE A 179 6.62 -6.16 -13.48
N SER A 180 6.27 -6.83 -14.58
CA SER A 180 6.23 -8.28 -14.69
C SER A 180 7.29 -8.75 -15.68
N CYS A 181 8.17 -9.67 -15.27
CA CYS A 181 9.29 -10.11 -16.09
C CYS A 181 9.75 -11.53 -15.79
N ASP A 182 10.52 -12.12 -16.71
CA ASP A 182 11.29 -13.34 -16.48
C ASP A 182 12.77 -13.10 -16.81
N PHE A 183 13.63 -13.13 -15.79
CA PHE A 183 15.06 -12.88 -15.94
C PHE A 183 15.81 -14.00 -16.68
N ARG A 184 15.17 -15.16 -16.91
CA ARG A 184 15.70 -16.20 -17.81
C ARG A 184 15.64 -15.78 -19.28
N GLU A 185 14.80 -14.81 -19.63
CA GLU A 185 14.59 -14.38 -21.01
C GLU A 185 15.69 -13.40 -21.47
N PRO A 186 16.25 -13.58 -22.68
CA PRO A 186 17.37 -12.76 -23.15
C PRO A 186 17.06 -11.26 -23.19
N GLY A 187 17.88 -10.47 -22.51
CA GLY A 187 17.82 -9.00 -22.53
C GLY A 187 16.79 -8.37 -21.58
N VAL A 188 15.96 -9.18 -20.90
CA VAL A 188 14.95 -8.69 -19.95
C VAL A 188 15.58 -7.99 -18.75
N GLU A 189 16.66 -8.55 -18.20
CA GLU A 189 17.38 -7.95 -17.07
C GLU A 189 17.85 -6.52 -17.38
N LYS A 190 18.42 -6.31 -18.58
CA LYS A 190 18.83 -4.98 -19.02
C LYS A 190 17.63 -4.04 -19.19
N GLN A 191 16.53 -4.53 -19.78
CA GLN A 191 15.31 -3.73 -19.96
C GLN A 191 14.69 -3.31 -18.63
N ALA A 192 14.68 -4.20 -17.63
CA ALA A 192 14.20 -3.90 -16.29
C ALA A 192 15.04 -2.80 -15.66
N PHE A 193 16.36 -2.91 -15.74
CA PHE A 193 17.27 -1.88 -15.25
C PHE A 193 17.04 -0.52 -15.93
N ASP A 194 16.99 -0.49 -17.27
CA ASP A 194 16.80 0.75 -18.03
C ASP A 194 15.47 1.44 -17.66
N LEU A 195 14.41 0.67 -17.34
CA LEU A 195 13.13 1.22 -16.85
C LEU A 195 13.24 1.77 -15.43
N LEU A 196 13.82 1.01 -14.51
CA LEU A 196 13.96 1.41 -13.09
C LEU A 196 14.80 2.69 -12.96
N GLU A 197 15.92 2.77 -13.68
CA GLU A 197 16.78 3.96 -13.70
C GLU A 197 16.02 5.19 -14.25
N THR A 198 15.15 4.98 -15.24
CA THR A 198 14.41 6.08 -15.88
C THR A 198 13.19 6.53 -15.08
N ALA A 199 12.52 5.62 -14.37
CA ALA A 199 11.44 5.96 -13.44
C ALA A 199 11.97 6.85 -12.30
N GLY A 200 13.17 6.56 -11.81
CA GLY A 200 13.84 7.35 -10.77
C GLY A 200 13.37 7.02 -9.35
N ASP A 201 13.99 7.69 -8.38
CA ASP A 201 13.85 7.35 -6.95
C ASP A 201 12.49 7.75 -6.35
N ASP A 202 11.75 8.65 -7.00
CA ASP A 202 10.44 9.11 -6.53
C ASP A 202 9.29 8.17 -6.95
N THR A 203 9.53 7.20 -7.84
CA THR A 203 8.53 6.24 -8.32
C THR A 203 8.43 5.02 -7.40
N CYS A 204 7.22 4.69 -6.95
CA CYS A 204 6.98 3.46 -6.21
C CYS A 204 6.93 2.24 -7.15
N THR A 205 7.92 1.37 -7.04
CA THR A 205 8.10 0.21 -7.92
C THR A 205 7.67 -1.10 -7.26
N VAL A 206 6.79 -1.85 -7.93
CA VAL A 206 6.40 -3.21 -7.56
C VAL A 206 6.88 -4.19 -8.63
N LEU A 207 7.75 -5.12 -8.26
CA LEU A 207 8.38 -6.06 -9.19
C LEU A 207 7.88 -7.49 -8.98
N PHE A 208 7.29 -8.06 -10.02
CA PHE A 208 6.92 -9.48 -10.13
C PHE A 208 7.90 -10.18 -11.08
N SER A 209 8.90 -10.87 -10.54
CA SER A 209 9.93 -11.51 -11.37
C SER A 209 9.93 -13.02 -11.28
N GLU A 210 10.08 -13.67 -12.44
CA GLU A 210 10.47 -15.07 -12.54
C GLU A 210 11.97 -15.21 -12.78
N GLY A 211 12.54 -16.30 -12.26
CA GLY A 211 13.92 -16.69 -12.57
C GLY A 211 15.00 -15.85 -11.88
N PRO A 212 16.26 -16.34 -11.90
CA PRO A 212 17.36 -15.66 -11.26
C PRO A 212 17.98 -14.54 -12.13
N THR A 213 18.61 -13.57 -11.49
CA THR A 213 19.36 -12.44 -12.07
C THR A 213 20.75 -12.35 -11.45
N GLU A 214 21.72 -11.85 -12.21
CA GLU A 214 23.09 -11.62 -11.72
C GLU A 214 23.30 -10.15 -11.28
N ASN A 215 22.51 -9.21 -11.81
CA ASN A 215 22.64 -7.77 -11.55
C ASN A 215 21.76 -7.28 -10.38
N LEU A 216 22.15 -7.69 -9.18
CA LEU A 216 21.30 -7.63 -7.99
C LEU A 216 21.25 -6.27 -7.31
N LYS A 217 22.35 -5.52 -7.39
CA LYS A 217 22.52 -4.33 -6.54
C LYS A 217 21.46 -3.29 -6.87
N ASP A 218 21.36 -2.97 -8.16
CA ASP A 218 20.50 -1.91 -8.67
C ASP A 218 19.03 -2.32 -8.68
N LEU A 219 18.72 -3.60 -8.94
CA LEU A 219 17.36 -4.13 -8.81
C LEU A 219 16.80 -3.97 -7.40
N ILE A 220 17.62 -4.23 -6.38
CA ILE A 220 17.20 -4.08 -4.98
C ILE A 220 17.07 -2.61 -4.59
N ASP A 221 17.98 -1.76 -5.06
CA ASP A 221 17.98 -0.32 -4.73
C ASP A 221 16.76 0.41 -5.29
N HIS A 222 16.20 -0.05 -6.41
CA HIS A 222 15.08 0.60 -7.11
C HIS A 222 13.74 -0.16 -7.01
N THR A 223 13.66 -1.25 -6.22
CA THR A 223 12.40 -2.01 -6.04
C THR A 223 11.84 -1.78 -4.65
N ASN A 224 10.61 -1.28 -4.57
CA ASN A 224 9.96 -1.06 -3.28
C ASN A 224 9.32 -2.33 -2.73
N LEU A 225 8.64 -3.09 -3.58
CA LEU A 225 8.01 -4.35 -3.21
C LEU A 225 8.32 -5.43 -4.23
N PHE A 226 8.94 -6.50 -3.76
CA PHE A 226 9.37 -7.61 -4.58
C PHE A 226 8.48 -8.85 -4.41
N PHE A 227 8.04 -9.43 -5.51
CA PHE A 227 7.30 -10.68 -5.58
C PHE A 227 8.07 -11.72 -6.40
N PRO A 228 8.67 -12.74 -5.76
CA PRO A 228 9.34 -13.84 -6.48
C PRO A 228 8.29 -14.79 -7.08
N VAL A 229 8.04 -14.68 -8.37
CA VAL A 229 7.01 -15.44 -9.07
C VAL A 229 7.50 -16.86 -9.40
N ALA A 230 6.71 -17.86 -9.01
CA ALA A 230 6.97 -19.28 -9.32
C ALA A 230 5.80 -19.92 -10.06
N VAL A 231 5.36 -19.27 -11.14
CA VAL A 231 4.11 -19.58 -11.82
C VAL A 231 4.36 -20.41 -13.09
N ALA A 232 3.71 -21.58 -13.19
CA ALA A 232 3.64 -22.35 -14.44
C ALA A 232 2.64 -21.72 -15.43
N GLU A 233 2.79 -21.95 -16.75
CA GLU A 233 1.81 -21.50 -17.74
C GLU A 233 0.39 -22.06 -17.43
N GLY A 234 -0.66 -21.24 -17.63
CA GLY A 234 -2.06 -21.63 -17.39
C GLY A 234 -2.81 -20.70 -16.42
N ASP A 235 -3.83 -21.22 -15.73
CA ASP A 235 -4.67 -20.47 -14.76
C ASP A 235 -3.88 -19.68 -13.69
N PRO A 236 -2.76 -20.19 -13.14
CA PRO A 236 -1.90 -19.45 -12.22
C PRO A 236 -1.41 -18.08 -12.73
N ARG A 237 -1.16 -17.93 -14.05
CA ARG A 237 -0.70 -16.64 -14.63
C ARG A 237 -1.83 -15.62 -14.74
N TRP A 238 -3.06 -16.08 -14.93
CA TRP A 238 -4.23 -15.20 -14.90
C TRP A 238 -4.42 -14.59 -13.51
N PHE A 239 -4.23 -15.38 -12.44
CA PHE A 239 -4.29 -14.84 -11.07
C PHE A 239 -3.21 -13.79 -10.82
N LEU A 240 -1.99 -13.97 -11.35
CA LEU A 240 -0.94 -12.95 -11.28
C LEU A 240 -1.37 -11.65 -11.99
N SER A 241 -1.86 -11.75 -13.23
CA SER A 241 -2.40 -10.61 -13.99
C SER A 241 -3.51 -9.89 -13.22
N ALA A 242 -4.50 -10.64 -12.72
CA ALA A 242 -5.61 -10.09 -11.97
C ALA A 242 -5.15 -9.46 -10.64
N THR A 243 -4.06 -9.95 -10.03
CA THR A 243 -3.49 -9.37 -8.80
C THR A 243 -2.82 -8.04 -9.09
N ILE A 244 -2.04 -7.93 -10.17
CA ILE A 244 -1.50 -6.65 -10.63
C ILE A 244 -2.63 -5.65 -10.85
N ALA A 245 -3.69 -6.09 -11.55
CA ALA A 245 -4.90 -5.29 -11.76
C ALA A 245 -5.52 -4.79 -10.46
N ASP A 246 -5.80 -5.70 -9.52
CA ASP A 246 -6.41 -5.32 -8.25
C ASP A 246 -5.55 -4.37 -7.41
N LEU A 247 -4.23 -4.54 -7.42
CA LEU A 247 -3.33 -3.65 -6.69
C LEU A 247 -3.41 -2.22 -7.22
N PHE A 248 -3.35 -2.02 -8.54
CA PHE A 248 -3.46 -0.66 -9.08
C PHE A 248 -4.87 -0.10 -9.07
N GLU A 249 -5.88 -0.92 -9.35
CA GLU A 249 -7.28 -0.48 -9.33
C GLU A 249 -7.73 -0.11 -7.92
N ALA A 250 -7.04 -0.53 -6.86
CA ALA A 250 -7.36 -0.13 -5.48
C ALA A 250 -6.89 1.31 -5.23
N MET A 251 -5.98 1.81 -6.06
CA MET A 251 -5.49 3.18 -6.01
C MET A 251 -6.22 4.11 -7.00
N LEU A 252 -6.89 3.54 -8.00
CA LEU A 252 -7.55 4.24 -9.10
C LEU A 252 -9.07 4.17 -8.96
N ARG A 253 -9.77 5.13 -9.54
CA ARG A 253 -11.22 5.15 -9.46
C ARG A 253 -11.86 4.25 -10.51
N PRO A 254 -13.00 3.62 -10.18
CA PRO A 254 -13.69 3.63 -8.89
C PRO A 254 -13.22 2.57 -7.87
N THR A 255 -13.09 2.94 -6.58
CA THR A 255 -12.70 2.04 -5.47
C THR A 255 -13.90 1.63 -4.61
N LEU A 256 -14.06 0.35 -4.27
CA LEU A 256 -15.27 -0.21 -3.63
C LEU A 256 -15.34 -0.10 -2.10
N ARG A 257 -14.51 0.76 -1.48
CA ARG A 257 -14.31 0.99 -0.04
C ARG A 257 -13.14 0.17 0.51
N GLU A 258 -12.25 0.87 1.22
CA GLU A 258 -11.27 0.40 2.22
C GLU A 258 -9.79 0.34 1.82
N LEU A 259 -9.38 -0.11 0.63
CA LEU A 259 -8.01 0.11 0.16
C LEU A 259 -7.95 1.34 -0.75
N GLY A 260 -7.04 2.26 -0.41
CA GLY A 260 -6.68 3.41 -1.23
C GLY A 260 -5.17 3.49 -1.45
N LYS A 261 -4.74 4.54 -2.17
CA LYS A 261 -3.32 4.77 -2.47
C LYS A 261 -2.43 4.86 -1.22
N GLY A 262 -2.91 5.43 -0.12
CA GLY A 262 -2.15 5.56 1.12
C GLY A 262 -1.85 4.20 1.74
N ASP A 263 -2.80 3.27 1.61
CA ASP A 263 -2.66 1.90 2.11
C ASP A 263 -1.67 1.11 1.26
N ILE A 264 -1.72 1.24 -0.07
CA ILE A 264 -0.73 0.62 -0.96
C ILE A 264 0.67 1.22 -0.74
N LEU A 265 0.79 2.54 -0.55
CA LEU A 265 2.06 3.18 -0.16
C LEU A 265 2.57 2.73 1.20
N SER A 266 1.70 2.33 2.13
CA SER A 266 2.12 1.87 3.46
C SER A 266 2.68 0.45 3.46
N VAL A 267 2.26 -0.39 2.50
CA VAL A 267 2.74 -1.77 2.37
C VAL A 267 3.92 -1.90 1.41
N THR A 268 4.04 -0.95 0.48
CA THR A 268 5.24 -0.75 -0.35
C THR A 268 6.25 0.10 0.42
N GLY A 269 7.54 -0.12 0.26
CA GLY A 269 8.55 0.49 1.15
C GLY A 269 9.96 0.20 0.65
N GLU A 270 10.98 0.28 1.50
CA GLU A 270 12.31 -0.18 1.13
C GLU A 270 12.48 -1.65 1.53
N ASN A 271 13.02 -2.49 0.65
CA ASN A 271 13.31 -3.91 0.93
C ASN A 271 12.10 -4.73 1.40
N ARG A 272 10.94 -4.56 0.75
CA ARG A 272 9.73 -5.32 1.08
C ARG A 272 9.61 -6.58 0.24
N LEU A 273 9.26 -7.70 0.88
CA LEU A 273 8.98 -8.96 0.22
C LEU A 273 7.47 -9.25 0.26
N GLY A 274 6.90 -9.62 -0.88
CA GLY A 274 5.50 -9.99 -1.03
C GLY A 274 5.31 -11.48 -1.29
N ARG A 275 4.29 -12.06 -0.65
CA ARG A 275 3.80 -13.42 -0.86
C ARG A 275 2.34 -13.40 -1.25
N LEU A 276 2.01 -13.96 -2.41
CA LEU A 276 0.68 -14.02 -2.99
C LEU A 276 0.15 -15.44 -2.94
N PHE A 277 -0.96 -15.59 -2.22
CA PHE A 277 -1.75 -16.80 -2.13
C PHE A 277 -3.12 -16.55 -2.73
N ILE A 278 -3.65 -17.60 -3.37
CA ILE A 278 -5.01 -17.65 -3.87
C ILE A 278 -5.74 -18.68 -3.06
N ASP A 279 -6.83 -18.30 -2.40
CA ASP A 279 -7.68 -19.20 -1.63
C ASP A 279 -9.06 -19.32 -2.27
N ASP A 280 -9.74 -20.44 -2.01
CA ASP A 280 -11.10 -20.64 -2.47
C ASP A 280 -12.06 -19.82 -1.62
N LEU A 281 -13.01 -19.16 -2.27
CA LEU A 281 -13.97 -18.30 -1.61
C LEU A 281 -15.01 -19.10 -0.79
N ALA A 282 -15.30 -20.34 -1.19
CA ALA A 282 -16.26 -21.22 -0.53
C ALA A 282 -15.66 -21.99 0.66
N ASP A 283 -14.35 -22.23 0.62
CA ASP A 283 -13.57 -22.87 1.69
C ASP A 283 -12.16 -22.29 1.66
N THR A 284 -11.78 -21.49 2.66
CA THR A 284 -10.53 -20.70 2.70
C THR A 284 -9.23 -21.52 2.69
N SER A 285 -9.32 -22.80 2.33
CA SER A 285 -8.22 -23.60 1.82
C SER A 285 -7.47 -22.91 0.67
N GLU A 286 -6.15 -23.00 0.71
CA GLU A 286 -5.27 -22.44 -0.32
C GLU A 286 -5.43 -23.23 -1.63
N LEU A 287 -5.82 -22.53 -2.70
CA LEU A 287 -5.82 -23.03 -4.08
C LEU A 287 -4.42 -23.03 -4.69
N GLY A 288 -3.56 -22.08 -4.28
CA GLY A 288 -2.14 -22.12 -4.58
C GLY A 288 -1.34 -20.89 -4.12
N ASN A 289 -0.04 -21.11 -3.98
CA ASN A 289 0.97 -20.08 -3.71
C ASN A 289 1.68 -19.70 -5.03
N LEU A 290 1.49 -18.44 -5.47
CA LEU A 290 2.04 -17.94 -6.73
C LEU A 290 3.43 -17.32 -6.57
N THR A 291 3.74 -16.85 -5.36
CA THR A 291 5.04 -16.23 -5.07
C THR A 291 5.62 -16.80 -3.78
N PRO A 292 6.26 -17.99 -3.84
CA PRO A 292 6.82 -18.64 -2.68
C PRO A 292 8.01 -17.81 -2.17
N GLY A 293 7.73 -16.93 -1.20
CA GLY A 293 8.74 -16.27 -0.39
C GLY A 293 9.44 -17.25 0.56
N PHE A 294 10.11 -16.75 1.59
CA PHE A 294 10.75 -17.59 2.62
C PHE A 294 9.80 -17.92 3.78
N GLU A 295 10.05 -19.07 4.42
CA GLU A 295 9.19 -19.62 5.48
C GLU A 295 9.34 -18.92 6.85
N ASP A 296 10.39 -18.10 7.04
CA ASP A 296 10.78 -17.54 8.35
C ASP A 296 10.63 -16.02 8.48
N GLU A 297 9.90 -15.35 7.59
CA GLU A 297 9.69 -13.90 7.68
C GLU A 297 8.47 -13.55 8.54
N THR A 298 8.61 -12.55 9.41
CA THR A 298 7.49 -12.04 10.21
C THR A 298 6.63 -11.16 9.32
N VAL A 299 5.40 -11.61 9.05
CA VAL A 299 4.41 -10.83 8.28
C VAL A 299 4.00 -9.62 9.10
N ASP A 300 4.19 -8.42 8.55
CA ASP A 300 3.84 -7.16 9.18
C ASP A 300 2.67 -6.45 8.47
N ALA A 301 2.30 -6.89 7.27
CA ALA A 301 1.09 -6.47 6.59
C ALA A 301 0.44 -7.63 5.81
N LYS A 302 -0.90 -7.67 5.81
CA LYS A 302 -1.72 -8.59 5.04
C LYS A 302 -2.77 -7.79 4.27
N LEU A 303 -2.79 -7.93 2.94
CA LEU A 303 -3.84 -7.38 2.08
C LEU A 303 -4.73 -8.51 1.58
N LEU A 304 -6.05 -8.33 1.70
CA LEU A 304 -7.04 -9.26 1.16
C LEU A 304 -7.86 -8.63 0.04
N PHE A 305 -7.84 -9.25 -1.14
CA PHE A 305 -8.83 -8.94 -2.18
C PHE A 305 -9.87 -10.04 -2.25
N VAL A 306 -11.10 -9.72 -1.88
CA VAL A 306 -12.21 -10.67 -1.94
C VAL A 306 -12.90 -10.54 -3.29
N CYS A 307 -12.53 -11.42 -4.23
CA CYS A 307 -12.91 -11.33 -5.64
C CYS A 307 -14.18 -12.14 -5.92
N TYR A 308 -15.29 -11.47 -6.21
CA TYR A 308 -16.59 -12.08 -6.44
C TYR A 308 -16.95 -12.18 -7.92
N ASP A 309 -17.61 -13.30 -8.25
CA ASP A 309 -18.35 -13.50 -9.48
C ASP A 309 -19.77 -12.90 -9.34
N GLY A 310 -19.98 -11.71 -9.90
CA GLY A 310 -21.29 -11.06 -9.96
C GLY A 310 -21.49 -9.89 -8.98
N PRO A 311 -22.74 -9.56 -8.62
CA PRO A 311 -23.03 -8.39 -7.80
C PRO A 311 -22.49 -8.54 -6.37
N TYR A 312 -21.99 -7.43 -5.81
CA TYR A 312 -21.36 -7.38 -4.49
C TYR A 312 -22.28 -7.90 -3.37
N PRO A 313 -22.00 -9.06 -2.74
CA PRO A 313 -22.82 -9.60 -1.68
C PRO A 313 -22.32 -9.13 -0.31
N ALA A 314 -22.57 -7.85 0.02
CA ALA A 314 -22.00 -7.19 1.21
C ALA A 314 -21.98 -8.03 2.52
N PRO A 315 -23.07 -8.73 2.91
CA PRO A 315 -23.07 -9.51 4.16
C PRO A 315 -22.14 -10.73 4.14
N ASP A 316 -21.99 -11.38 2.99
CA ASP A 316 -21.11 -12.53 2.85
C ASP A 316 -19.65 -12.08 2.82
N VAL A 317 -19.36 -10.94 2.19
CA VAL A 317 -18.02 -10.36 2.13
C VAL A 317 -17.54 -9.97 3.53
N GLU A 318 -18.34 -9.20 4.26
CA GLU A 318 -18.02 -8.79 5.63
C GLU A 318 -17.80 -9.99 6.56
N ARG A 319 -18.61 -11.04 6.40
CA ARG A 319 -18.43 -12.28 7.15
C ARG A 319 -17.10 -12.94 6.81
N THR A 320 -16.82 -13.14 5.51
CA THR A 320 -15.56 -13.73 5.05
C THR A 320 -14.36 -12.99 5.62
N ILE A 321 -14.34 -11.66 5.57
CA ILE A 321 -13.24 -10.84 6.10
C ILE A 321 -13.09 -10.99 7.62
N ARG A 322 -14.21 -10.94 8.37
CA ARG A 322 -14.17 -11.08 9.83
C ARG A 322 -13.70 -12.47 10.29
N GLU A 323 -14.02 -13.50 9.53
CA GLU A 323 -13.67 -14.89 9.83
C GLU A 323 -12.30 -15.30 9.29
N TYR A 324 -11.74 -14.52 8.36
CA TYR A 324 -10.44 -14.80 7.77
C TYR A 324 -9.31 -14.56 8.77
N ASP A 325 -8.28 -15.40 8.71
CA ASP A 325 -7.13 -15.36 9.62
C ASP A 325 -6.45 -13.98 9.64
N ARG A 326 -6.53 -13.32 10.80
CA ARG A 326 -5.97 -11.98 11.04
C ARG A 326 -4.75 -12.11 11.94
N PRO A 327 -3.56 -11.69 11.51
CA PRO A 327 -2.41 -11.65 12.39
C PRO A 327 -2.64 -10.60 13.48
N ASP A 328 -2.34 -10.93 14.73
CA ASP A 328 -2.52 -10.03 15.88
C ASP A 328 -1.62 -8.79 15.80
N ASP A 329 -0.44 -8.93 15.17
CA ASP A 329 0.62 -7.90 15.14
C ASP A 329 0.92 -7.34 13.71
N ALA A 330 0.03 -7.57 12.74
CA ALA A 330 0.21 -7.08 11.36
C ALA A 330 -0.90 -6.10 10.94
N ALA A 331 -0.56 -5.16 10.06
CA ALA A 331 -1.54 -4.36 9.34
C ALA A 331 -2.46 -5.30 8.54
N TYR A 332 -3.77 -5.10 8.64
CA TYR A 332 -4.75 -5.93 7.95
C TYR A 332 -5.65 -5.03 7.11
N LEU A 333 -5.49 -5.14 5.80
CA LEU A 333 -6.16 -4.29 4.82
C LEU A 333 -6.95 -5.16 3.85
N TRP A 334 -8.07 -4.66 3.33
CA TRP A 334 -8.88 -5.44 2.41
C TRP A 334 -9.68 -4.59 1.44
N ASP A 335 -10.01 -5.17 0.28
CA ASP A 335 -10.84 -4.53 -0.75
C ASP A 335 -11.71 -5.57 -1.44
N PRO A 336 -13.04 -5.36 -1.49
CA PRO A 336 -13.91 -6.24 -2.22
C PRO A 336 -13.89 -5.94 -3.72
N ARG A 337 -13.76 -6.97 -4.54
CA ARG A 337 -13.66 -6.82 -6.00
C ARG A 337 -14.78 -7.51 -6.73
N THR A 338 -15.46 -6.75 -7.59
CA THR A 338 -16.44 -7.26 -8.54
C THR A 338 -16.06 -6.80 -9.94
N HIS A 339 -15.72 -7.73 -10.83
CA HIS A 339 -15.33 -7.43 -12.20
C HIS A 339 -15.66 -8.64 -13.09
N SER A 340 -15.95 -8.42 -14.38
CA SER A 340 -16.27 -9.51 -15.33
C SER A 340 -15.18 -10.57 -15.41
N ARG A 341 -13.93 -10.19 -15.16
CA ARG A 341 -12.77 -11.11 -15.10
C ARG A 341 -12.95 -12.22 -14.06
N TYR A 342 -13.71 -11.97 -12.99
CA TYR A 342 -13.96 -12.95 -11.93
C TYR A 342 -15.11 -13.91 -12.23
N GLN A 343 -15.73 -13.81 -13.41
CA GLN A 343 -16.84 -14.68 -13.75
C GLN A 343 -16.44 -16.16 -13.78
N GLY A 344 -17.13 -16.98 -12.99
CA GLY A 344 -16.83 -18.40 -12.75
C GLY A 344 -15.52 -18.65 -11.99
N ARG A 345 -14.92 -17.61 -11.39
CA ARG A 345 -13.59 -17.63 -10.76
C ARG A 345 -13.56 -16.79 -9.49
N ALA A 346 -14.58 -16.89 -8.66
CA ALA A 346 -14.59 -16.20 -7.36
C ALA A 346 -13.50 -16.78 -6.44
N HIS A 347 -12.72 -15.94 -5.76
CA HIS A 347 -11.57 -16.34 -4.95
C HIS A 347 -11.16 -15.24 -3.96
N ILE A 348 -10.23 -15.56 -3.08
CA ILE A 348 -9.56 -14.59 -2.20
C ILE A 348 -8.10 -14.50 -2.62
N LYS A 349 -7.59 -13.28 -2.80
CA LYS A 349 -6.14 -13.04 -2.90
C LYS A 349 -5.66 -12.61 -1.53
N ARG A 350 -4.79 -13.41 -0.92
CA ARG A 350 -4.07 -13.04 0.30
C ARG A 350 -2.66 -12.65 -0.10
N ILE A 351 -2.34 -11.38 0.11
CA ILE A 351 -0.98 -10.86 -0.03
C ILE A 351 -0.42 -10.65 1.36
N GLU A 352 0.65 -11.36 1.69
CA GLU A 352 1.43 -11.13 2.91
C GLU A 352 2.68 -10.35 2.53
N VAL A 353 2.99 -9.33 3.32
CA VAL A 353 4.17 -8.49 3.15
C VAL A 353 4.99 -8.50 4.43
N SER A 354 6.30 -8.51 4.24
CA SER A 354 7.30 -8.50 5.30
C SER A 354 8.44 -7.58 4.92
N ASP A 355 9.03 -6.95 5.94
CA ASP A 355 10.39 -6.42 5.83
C ASP A 355 11.38 -7.57 5.63
N THR A 356 12.31 -7.40 4.69
CA THR A 356 13.43 -8.32 4.48
C THR A 356 14.75 -7.57 4.43
N ASP A 357 15.85 -8.27 4.69
CA ASP A 357 17.18 -7.69 4.54
C ASP A 357 17.70 -7.83 3.11
N ARG A 358 18.68 -6.98 2.77
CA ARG A 358 19.30 -6.96 1.45
C ARG A 358 19.91 -8.32 1.07
N GLU A 359 20.46 -9.05 2.04
CA GLU A 359 21.13 -10.33 1.79
C GLU A 359 20.12 -11.41 1.38
N THR A 360 18.97 -11.42 2.03
CA THR A 360 17.83 -12.29 1.76
C THR A 360 17.23 -11.99 0.39
N MET A 361 17.04 -10.71 0.06
CA MET A 361 16.61 -10.27 -1.27
C MET A 361 17.59 -10.72 -2.37
N VAL A 362 18.91 -10.55 -2.14
CA VAL A 362 19.97 -11.06 -3.03
C VAL A 362 19.86 -12.57 -3.23
N ARG A 363 19.61 -13.33 -2.17
CA ARG A 363 19.48 -14.79 -2.25
C ARG A 363 18.29 -15.20 -3.10
N LEU A 364 17.12 -14.56 -2.93
CA LEU A 364 15.93 -14.82 -3.73
C LEU A 364 16.18 -14.56 -5.20
N LEU A 365 16.72 -13.38 -5.51
CA LEU A 365 17.02 -12.97 -6.88
C LEU A 365 18.11 -13.83 -7.54
N ARG A 366 18.96 -14.53 -6.77
CA ARG A 366 19.90 -15.54 -7.31
C ARG A 366 19.27 -16.93 -7.51
N GLY A 367 18.01 -17.12 -7.13
CA GLY A 367 17.36 -18.43 -7.14
C GLY A 367 17.82 -19.36 -6.01
N GLY A 368 18.41 -18.81 -4.95
CA GLY A 368 18.87 -19.55 -3.79
C GLY A 368 17.70 -19.95 -2.89
N ARG A 369 17.05 -21.08 -3.19
CA ARG A 369 16.24 -21.79 -2.19
C ARG A 369 17.18 -22.38 -1.14
N ASP A 370 16.92 -22.14 0.14
CA ASP A 370 17.64 -22.85 1.18
C ASP A 370 17.37 -24.35 1.00
N SER A 371 18.45 -25.12 0.87
CA SER A 371 18.43 -26.56 0.69
C SER A 371 18.13 -27.28 2.01
N THR A 372 17.02 -26.92 2.66
CA THR A 372 16.51 -27.57 3.88
C THR A 372 15.26 -28.40 3.67
N GLU A 373 14.87 -28.68 2.43
CA GLU A 373 14.01 -29.83 2.13
C GLU A 373 14.84 -31.13 2.07
N ARG A 374 14.82 -31.88 3.18
CA ARG A 374 15.10 -33.31 3.25
C ARG A 374 13.90 -34.05 3.83
#